data_AF-A0A9C7UYC3-F1
#
_entry.id   AF-A0A9C7UYC3-F1
#
_cell.length_a   1.000
_cell.length_b   1.000
_cell.length_c   1.000
_cell.angle_alpha   90.00
_cell.angle_beta   90.00
_cell.angle_gamma   90.00
#
_symmetry.space_group_name_H-M   'P 1'
#
loop_
_entity.id
_entity.type
_entity.pdbx_description
1 polymer ?
#
loop_
_entity_poly.entity_id
_entity_poly.type
_entity_poly.pdbx_seq_one_letter_code
_entity_poly.pdbx_strand_id
1 'polypeptide(L)'
;MGGSEDDLIETSLGEEDLYDVTTWEERTRTDRAAVVIYRGLTDNWRRVFVALAVLLFVAQLAATGFILFLQPALGVLTFLSVIPAFVLAALIWYGDDVQREPLAPLAVTFLLGVLFAGFAALLNTTLQPVFQLIPVVGTVAFFYVVVGPVEETSKWLASRLYAYRTPYLGAAIDGAVFGAFAGLGFATIENFTYITNALFTAGRLPMSRLASIAVGTAAQRSFVGPGHVIYASFAGYYLGLAKGNPENRGPIVVKGLLIAVLIHATYDALVTYLPLSGVAFIAFVVVYDGFFLALLYRKIAAYRHKYREATERPERTPS
;
A
#
# COMPACT_ATOMS: atom_id res chain seq x y z
N MET A 1 39.63 -13.69 -20.32
CA MET A 1 39.72 -13.50 -18.86
C MET A 1 39.97 -12.02 -18.65
N GLY A 2 38.95 -11.27 -18.25
CA GLY A 2 39.10 -9.86 -17.89
C GLY A 2 38.68 -9.74 -16.44
N GLY A 3 39.65 -9.58 -15.54
CA GLY A 3 39.36 -9.12 -14.18
C GLY A 3 38.83 -7.69 -14.23
N SER A 4 38.16 -7.25 -13.17
CA SER A 4 37.78 -5.84 -13.04
C SER A 4 39.04 -4.95 -13.07
N GLU A 5 38.90 -3.67 -13.39
CA GLU A 5 40.02 -2.72 -13.27
C GLU A 5 40.59 -2.72 -11.84
N ASP A 6 39.72 -2.91 -10.84
CA ASP A 6 40.10 -3.03 -9.43
C ASP A 6 40.95 -4.29 -9.15
N ASP A 7 40.59 -5.44 -9.74
CA ASP A 7 41.38 -6.70 -9.61
C ASP A 7 42.79 -6.52 -10.19
N LEU A 8 42.92 -5.77 -11.30
CA LEU A 8 44.21 -5.48 -11.92
C LEU A 8 45.07 -4.57 -11.04
N ILE A 9 44.47 -3.56 -10.41
CA ILE A 9 45.14 -2.65 -9.47
C ILE A 9 45.62 -3.44 -8.25
N GLU A 10 44.74 -4.23 -7.62
CA GLU A 10 45.06 -5.08 -6.46
C GLU A 10 46.17 -6.09 -6.77
N THR A 11 46.10 -6.75 -7.93
CA THR A 11 47.13 -7.73 -8.34
C THR A 11 48.46 -7.07 -8.68
N SER A 12 48.45 -5.84 -9.23
CA SER A 12 49.67 -5.13 -9.66
C SER A 12 50.41 -4.42 -8.52
N LEU A 13 49.68 -3.92 -7.52
CA LEU A 13 50.22 -3.18 -6.37
C LEU A 13 50.45 -4.07 -5.14
N GLY A 14 49.96 -5.32 -5.13
CA GLY A 14 50.36 -6.35 -4.17
C GLY A 14 49.97 -6.03 -2.73
N GLU A 15 50.96 -5.88 -1.83
CA GLU A 15 50.78 -5.58 -0.40
C GLU A 15 50.62 -4.07 -0.09
N GLU A 16 50.57 -3.20 -1.10
CA GLU A 16 50.32 -1.78 -0.87
C GLU A 16 48.94 -1.55 -0.23
N ASP A 17 48.86 -0.50 0.58
CA ASP A 17 47.63 -0.14 1.28
C ASP A 17 46.65 0.55 0.32
N LEU A 18 45.68 -0.21 -0.19
CA LEU A 18 44.70 0.23 -1.18
C LEU A 18 43.41 0.79 -0.56
N TYR A 19 43.48 1.23 0.70
CA TYR A 19 42.37 1.85 1.42
C TYR A 19 41.87 3.10 0.70
N ASP A 20 40.54 3.17 0.47
CA ASP A 20 39.82 4.24 -0.23
C ASP A 20 40.14 4.34 -1.74
N VAL A 21 40.77 3.30 -2.31
CA VAL A 21 41.07 3.17 -3.75
C VAL A 21 40.32 1.98 -4.34
N THR A 22 40.69 0.74 -3.94
CA THR A 22 39.98 -0.50 -4.36
C THR A 22 39.42 -1.28 -3.17
N THR A 23 39.97 -1.06 -1.98
CA THR A 23 39.53 -1.70 -0.73
C THR A 23 39.06 -0.66 0.28
N TRP A 24 38.15 -1.05 1.17
CA TRP A 24 37.64 -0.15 2.21
C TRP A 24 37.45 -0.88 3.54
N GLU A 25 37.98 -0.29 4.61
CA GLU A 25 37.81 -0.77 5.98
C GLU A 25 37.73 0.43 6.96
N GLU A 26 37.08 0.25 8.11
CA GLU A 26 36.83 1.35 9.06
C GLU A 26 38.13 1.78 9.78
N ARG A 27 38.83 2.80 9.26
CA ARG A 27 40.11 3.28 9.84
C ARG A 27 40.04 4.69 10.41
N THR A 28 39.32 5.57 9.72
CA THR A 28 39.26 7.00 10.03
C THR A 28 38.05 7.35 10.90
N ARG A 29 38.05 8.56 11.47
CA ARG A 29 36.87 9.09 12.18
C ARG A 29 35.68 9.27 11.23
N THR A 30 35.95 9.58 9.97
CA THR A 30 34.95 9.69 8.91
C THR A 30 34.36 8.34 8.55
N ASP A 31 35.17 7.27 8.44
CA ASP A 31 34.65 5.91 8.21
C ASP A 31 33.79 5.46 9.37
N ARG A 32 34.26 5.67 10.61
CA ARG A 32 33.48 5.33 11.80
C ARG A 32 32.16 6.08 11.84
N ALA A 33 32.15 7.38 11.50
CA ALA A 33 30.92 8.14 11.39
C ALA A 33 30.00 7.58 10.29
N ALA A 34 30.55 7.21 9.13
CA ALA A 34 29.79 6.60 8.03
C ALA A 34 29.20 5.24 8.43
N VAL A 35 29.96 4.38 9.10
CA VAL A 35 29.48 3.09 9.64
C VAL A 35 28.38 3.31 10.68
N VAL A 36 28.57 4.25 11.61
CA VAL A 36 27.57 4.57 12.65
C VAL A 36 26.29 5.12 12.03
N ILE A 37 26.40 6.03 11.06
CA ILE A 37 25.25 6.57 10.33
C ILE A 37 24.56 5.46 9.55
N TYR A 38 25.31 4.67 8.79
CA TYR A 38 24.77 3.54 8.02
C TYR A 38 24.04 2.55 8.92
N ARG A 39 24.68 2.03 9.97
CA ARG A 39 24.05 1.12 10.94
C ARG A 39 22.86 1.76 11.63
N GLY A 40 22.99 3.03 12.04
CA GLY A 40 21.90 3.79 12.63
C GLY A 40 20.67 3.87 11.72
N LEU A 41 20.89 4.14 10.44
CA LEU A 41 19.84 4.19 9.41
C LEU A 41 19.31 2.79 9.08
N THR A 42 20.15 1.80 8.81
CA THR A 42 19.73 0.45 8.40
C THR A 42 19.07 -0.34 9.52
N ASP A 43 19.48 -0.13 10.76
CA ASP A 43 18.97 -0.90 11.89
C ASP A 43 17.67 -0.27 12.44
N ASN A 44 17.49 1.04 12.27
CA ASN A 44 16.36 1.76 12.84
C ASN A 44 15.38 2.36 11.82
N TRP A 45 15.62 2.35 10.50
CA TRP A 45 14.72 3.00 9.53
C TRP A 45 13.27 2.54 9.70
N ARG A 46 13.03 1.25 9.99
CA ARG A 46 11.68 0.72 10.23
C ARG A 46 11.03 1.37 11.45
N ARG A 47 11.79 1.52 12.54
CA ARG A 47 11.30 2.15 13.78
C ARG A 47 11.03 3.63 13.56
N VAL A 48 11.94 4.33 12.88
CA VAL A 48 11.79 5.75 12.54
C VAL A 48 10.57 5.96 11.64
N PHE A 49 10.42 5.15 10.60
CA PHE A 49 9.30 5.22 9.67
C PHE A 49 7.96 4.97 10.38
N VAL A 50 7.89 3.91 11.20
CA VAL A 50 6.68 3.62 12.01
C VAL A 50 6.41 4.74 13.00
N ALA A 51 7.42 5.27 13.69
CA ALA A 51 7.26 6.37 14.64
C ALA A 51 6.75 7.64 13.97
N LEU A 52 7.28 7.98 12.78
CA LEU A 52 6.79 9.09 11.98
C LEU A 52 5.34 8.87 11.56
N ALA A 53 5.00 7.68 11.08
CA ALA A 53 3.62 7.37 10.71
C ALA A 53 2.66 7.43 11.92
N VAL A 54 3.10 6.99 13.11
CA VAL A 54 2.35 7.14 14.37
C VAL A 54 2.15 8.60 14.72
N LEU A 55 3.19 9.43 14.62
CA LEU A 55 3.09 10.85 14.89
C LEU A 55 2.07 11.52 13.95
N LEU A 56 2.13 11.22 12.65
CA LEU A 56 1.19 11.74 11.66
C LEU A 56 -0.24 11.27 11.94
N PHE A 57 -0.41 9.99 12.25
CA PHE A 57 -1.72 9.43 12.60
C PHE A 57 -2.31 10.08 13.85
N VAL A 58 -1.51 10.26 14.91
CA VAL A 58 -1.94 10.94 16.14
C VAL A 58 -2.31 12.40 15.86
N ALA A 59 -1.50 13.11 15.07
CA ALA A 59 -1.81 14.49 14.68
C ALA A 59 -3.14 14.57 13.91
N GLN A 60 -3.37 13.65 12.98
CA GLN A 60 -4.61 13.57 12.20
C GLN A 60 -5.82 13.21 13.06
N LEU A 61 -5.67 12.26 14.00
CA LEU A 61 -6.70 11.93 14.97
C LEU A 61 -7.00 13.10 15.92
N ALA A 62 -5.99 13.83 16.38
CA ALA A 62 -6.17 15.00 17.24
C ALA A 62 -6.89 16.13 16.51
N ALA A 63 -6.45 16.45 15.29
CA ALA A 63 -7.10 17.43 14.43
C ALA A 63 -8.57 17.06 14.17
N THR A 64 -8.83 15.78 13.89
CA THR A 64 -10.20 15.35 13.64
C THR A 64 -11.02 15.30 14.92
N GLY A 65 -10.48 14.77 16.02
CA GLY A 65 -11.14 14.73 17.33
C GLY A 65 -11.55 16.12 17.80
N PHE A 66 -10.72 17.14 17.54
CA PHE A 66 -11.07 18.53 17.78
C PHE A 66 -12.28 18.97 16.93
N ILE A 67 -12.31 18.63 15.64
CA ILE A 67 -13.46 18.92 14.75
C ILE A 67 -14.73 18.21 15.26
N LEU A 68 -14.62 16.94 15.66
CA LEU A 68 -15.76 16.17 16.16
C LEU A 68 -16.26 16.71 17.50
N PHE A 69 -15.37 17.17 18.37
CA PHE A 69 -15.74 17.83 19.62
C PHE A 69 -16.55 19.10 19.36
N LEU A 70 -16.13 19.91 18.39
CA LEU A 70 -16.86 21.12 17.99
C LEU A 70 -18.18 20.83 17.29
N GLN A 71 -18.30 19.70 16.59
CA GLN A 71 -19.46 19.33 15.78
C GLN A 71 -19.78 17.81 15.90
N PRO A 72 -20.38 17.35 17.02
CA PRO A 72 -20.55 15.92 17.29
C PRO A 72 -21.34 15.14 16.22
N ALA A 73 -22.31 15.80 15.57
CA ALA A 73 -23.10 15.23 14.50
C ALA A 73 -22.24 14.83 13.28
N LEU A 74 -21.17 15.59 13.00
CA LEU A 74 -20.21 15.24 11.95
C LEU A 74 -19.40 14.01 12.33
N GLY A 75 -19.09 13.82 13.61
CA GLY A 75 -18.37 12.65 14.11
C GLY A 75 -19.10 11.34 13.89
N VAL A 76 -20.42 11.34 14.09
CA VAL A 76 -21.26 10.18 13.81
C VAL A 76 -21.20 9.82 12.33
N LEU A 77 -21.38 10.80 11.43
CA LEU A 77 -21.36 10.56 9.98
C LEU A 77 -20.00 10.06 9.49
N THR A 78 -18.91 10.64 9.98
CA THR A 78 -17.56 10.19 9.62
C THR A 78 -17.27 8.79 10.16
N PHE A 79 -17.74 8.44 11.37
CA PHE A 79 -17.57 7.08 11.91
C PHE A 79 -18.36 6.03 11.13
N LEU A 80 -19.60 6.35 10.72
CA LEU A 80 -20.41 5.46 9.89
C LEU A 80 -19.75 5.15 8.54
N SER A 81 -18.94 6.06 8.00
CA SER A 81 -18.23 5.85 6.73
C SER A 81 -17.17 4.74 6.75
N VAL A 82 -16.76 4.33 7.96
CA VAL A 82 -15.77 3.26 8.15
C VAL A 82 -16.42 1.87 8.13
N ILE A 83 -17.73 1.78 8.41
CA ILE A 83 -18.47 0.51 8.48
C ILE A 83 -18.31 -0.34 7.21
N PRO A 84 -18.43 0.19 5.97
CA PRO A 84 -18.27 -0.62 4.76
C PRO A 84 -16.91 -1.33 4.68
N ALA A 85 -15.83 -0.70 5.14
CA ALA A 85 -14.51 -1.32 5.15
C ALA A 85 -14.43 -2.51 6.12
N PHE A 86 -15.05 -2.39 7.30
CA PHE A 86 -15.14 -3.51 8.25
C PHE A 86 -16.07 -4.62 7.77
N VAL A 87 -17.19 -4.28 7.13
CA VAL A 87 -18.08 -5.28 6.51
C VAL A 87 -17.34 -6.05 5.43
N LEU A 88 -16.60 -5.36 4.55
CA LEU A 88 -15.81 -6.01 3.51
C LEU A 88 -14.67 -6.86 4.09
N ALA A 89 -13.99 -6.39 5.15
CA ALA A 89 -13.01 -7.19 5.88
C ALA A 89 -13.62 -8.49 6.42
N ALA A 90 -14.81 -8.40 7.02
CA ALA A 90 -15.54 -9.55 7.53
C ALA A 90 -15.94 -10.50 6.38
N LEU A 91 -16.47 -9.98 5.27
CA LEU A 91 -16.86 -10.80 4.12
C LEU A 91 -15.67 -11.57 3.52
N ILE A 92 -14.51 -10.91 3.38
CA ILE A 92 -13.29 -11.56 2.89
C ILE A 92 -12.85 -12.67 3.84
N TRP A 93 -12.85 -12.39 5.15
CA TRP A 93 -12.43 -13.38 6.15
C TRP A 93 -13.40 -14.56 6.28
N TYR A 94 -14.71 -14.32 6.26
CA TYR A 94 -15.72 -15.37 6.32
C TYR A 94 -15.77 -16.21 5.04
N GLY A 95 -15.50 -15.59 3.89
CA GLY A 95 -15.48 -16.24 2.58
C GLY A 95 -14.29 -17.17 2.34
N ASP A 96 -13.26 -17.14 3.18
CA ASP A 96 -12.21 -18.16 3.16
C ASP A 96 -12.68 -19.39 3.97
N ASP A 97 -13.07 -20.43 3.25
CA ASP A 97 -13.61 -21.68 3.80
C ASP A 97 -12.56 -22.80 3.89
N VAL A 98 -11.39 -22.62 3.27
CA VAL A 98 -10.35 -23.66 3.19
C VAL A 98 -9.29 -23.49 4.28
N GLN A 99 -8.70 -22.30 4.43
CA GLN A 99 -7.70 -22.02 5.47
C GLN A 99 -7.76 -20.55 5.88
N ARG A 100 -8.61 -20.24 6.87
CA ARG A 100 -8.72 -18.87 7.39
C ARG A 100 -7.41 -18.41 8.02
N GLU A 101 -6.91 -17.29 7.53
CA GLU A 101 -5.84 -16.57 8.19
C GLU A 101 -6.24 -16.15 9.61
N PRO A 102 -5.32 -16.22 10.59
CA PRO A 102 -5.62 -15.78 11.94
C PRO A 102 -5.92 -14.27 11.96
N LEU A 103 -6.91 -13.90 12.77
CA LEU A 103 -7.40 -12.52 12.85
C LEU A 103 -6.32 -11.54 13.31
N ALA A 104 -5.40 -11.96 14.18
CA ALA A 104 -4.39 -11.05 14.74
C ALA A 104 -3.44 -10.48 13.66
N PRO A 105 -2.78 -11.28 12.81
CA PRO A 105 -1.99 -10.74 11.70
C PRO A 105 -2.77 -9.88 10.70
N LEU A 106 -4.02 -10.24 10.42
CA LEU A 106 -4.89 -9.46 9.54
C LEU A 106 -5.21 -8.09 10.17
N ALA A 107 -5.56 -8.07 11.46
CA ALA A 107 -5.82 -6.84 12.20
C ALA A 107 -4.58 -5.95 12.28
N VAL A 108 -3.39 -6.52 12.55
CA VAL A 108 -2.13 -5.75 12.53
C VAL A 108 -1.88 -5.16 11.15
N THR A 109 -2.11 -5.91 10.08
CA THR A 109 -1.91 -5.44 8.70
C THR A 109 -2.90 -4.32 8.33
N PHE A 110 -4.17 -4.46 8.75
CA PHE A 110 -5.18 -3.42 8.62
C PHE A 110 -4.78 -2.13 9.36
N LEU A 111 -4.35 -2.26 10.62
CA LEU A 111 -3.92 -1.11 11.44
C LEU A 111 -2.67 -0.43 10.86
N LEU A 112 -1.74 -1.20 10.28
CA LEU A 112 -0.61 -0.63 9.56
C LEU A 112 -1.05 0.10 8.27
N GLY A 113 -2.09 -0.39 7.59
CA GLY A 113 -2.71 0.31 6.45
C GLY A 113 -3.31 1.66 6.85
N VAL A 114 -4.06 1.69 7.96
CA VAL A 114 -4.57 2.93 8.59
C VAL A 114 -3.41 3.87 8.92
N LEU A 115 -2.36 3.34 9.52
CA LEU A 115 -1.19 4.11 9.94
C LEU A 115 -0.46 4.77 8.76
N PHE A 116 -0.25 4.04 7.66
CA PHE A 116 0.53 4.52 6.52
C PHE A 116 -0.22 5.40 5.53
N ALA A 117 -1.55 5.42 5.58
CA ALA A 117 -2.32 6.36 4.77
C ALA A 117 -2.07 7.83 5.18
N GLY A 118 -1.82 8.12 6.46
CA GLY A 118 -1.42 9.47 6.89
C GLY A 118 -0.08 9.91 6.29
N PHE A 119 0.87 8.97 6.16
CA PHE A 119 2.14 9.23 5.49
C PHE A 119 1.95 9.52 3.99
N ALA A 120 1.12 8.72 3.31
CA ALA A 120 0.80 8.96 1.91
C ALA A 120 0.08 10.30 1.69
N ALA A 121 -0.89 10.63 2.55
CA ALA A 121 -1.61 11.91 2.49
C ALA A 121 -0.67 13.11 2.63
N LEU A 122 0.32 13.04 3.54
CA LEU A 122 1.34 14.09 3.69
C LEU A 122 2.16 14.28 2.42
N LEU A 123 2.69 13.19 1.85
CA LEU A 123 3.51 13.27 0.63
C LEU A 123 2.69 13.77 -0.56
N ASN A 124 1.48 13.23 -0.76
CA ASN A 124 0.59 13.66 -1.83
C ASN A 124 0.30 15.17 -1.70
N THR A 125 -0.09 15.64 -0.51
CA THR A 125 -0.39 17.06 -0.27
C THR A 125 0.83 17.97 -0.49
N THR A 126 2.02 17.52 -0.07
CA THR A 126 3.26 18.31 -0.20
C THR A 126 3.73 18.42 -1.64
N LEU A 127 3.57 17.35 -2.43
CA LEU A 127 4.07 17.29 -3.81
C LEU A 127 3.05 17.79 -4.84
N GLN A 128 1.75 17.76 -4.53
CA GLN A 128 0.68 18.18 -5.44
C GLN A 128 0.90 19.56 -6.09
N PRO A 129 1.33 20.62 -5.38
CA PRO A 129 1.48 21.96 -5.97
C PRO A 129 2.48 22.00 -7.14
N VAL A 130 3.53 21.17 -7.11
CA VAL A 130 4.54 21.12 -8.18
C VAL A 130 3.93 20.64 -9.50
N PHE A 131 3.05 19.65 -9.42
CA PHE A 131 2.41 19.06 -10.60
C PHE A 131 1.24 19.91 -11.11
N GLN A 132 0.58 20.68 -10.25
CA GLN A 132 -0.49 21.60 -10.65
C GLN A 132 0.00 22.77 -11.53
N LEU A 133 1.31 23.01 -11.62
CA LEU A 133 1.91 24.01 -12.50
C LEU A 133 1.73 23.68 -13.99
N ILE A 134 1.46 22.42 -14.34
CA ILE A 134 1.27 21.97 -15.72
C ILE A 134 -0.19 21.50 -15.87
N PRO A 135 -1.09 22.31 -16.45
CA PRO A 135 -2.50 21.97 -16.55
C PRO A 135 -2.74 20.64 -17.29
N VAL A 136 -3.69 19.85 -16.79
CA VAL A 136 -4.11 18.53 -17.31
C VAL A 136 -3.01 17.45 -17.23
N VAL A 137 -1.90 17.64 -17.95
CA VAL A 137 -0.79 16.67 -17.99
C VAL A 137 -0.15 16.51 -16.62
N GLY A 138 -0.01 17.60 -15.86
CA GLY A 138 0.57 17.56 -14.53
C GLY A 138 -0.28 16.75 -13.54
N THR A 139 -1.61 16.86 -13.59
CA THR A 139 -2.50 16.06 -12.73
C THR A 139 -2.44 14.57 -13.06
N VAL A 140 -2.43 14.20 -14.35
CA VAL A 140 -2.23 12.80 -14.74
C VAL A 140 -0.86 12.30 -14.28
N ALA A 141 0.20 13.07 -14.53
CA ALA A 141 1.55 12.72 -14.08
C ALA A 141 1.62 12.56 -12.55
N PHE A 142 0.93 13.42 -11.80
CA PHE A 142 0.82 13.33 -10.35
C PHE A 142 0.21 11.99 -9.90
N PHE A 143 -0.84 11.52 -10.56
CA PHE A 143 -1.43 10.22 -10.25
C PHE A 143 -0.45 9.06 -10.49
N TYR A 144 0.26 9.05 -11.62
CA TYR A 144 1.14 7.95 -12.00
C TYR A 144 2.52 7.97 -11.33
N VAL A 145 3.02 9.15 -10.95
CA VAL A 145 4.38 9.34 -10.42
C VAL A 145 4.38 9.55 -8.90
N VAL A 146 3.29 10.06 -8.34
CA VAL A 146 3.19 10.34 -6.90
C VAL A 146 2.10 9.51 -6.24
N VAL A 147 0.82 9.76 -6.53
CA VAL A 147 -0.31 9.16 -5.78
C VAL A 147 -0.26 7.64 -5.84
N GLY A 148 -0.32 7.06 -7.04
CA GLY A 148 -0.25 5.61 -7.22
C GLY A 148 0.99 4.99 -6.55
N PRO A 149 2.22 5.41 -6.89
CA PRO A 149 3.43 4.86 -6.28
C PRO A 149 3.49 4.98 -4.77
N VAL A 150 3.19 6.15 -4.21
CA VAL A 150 3.29 6.41 -2.77
C VAL A 150 2.24 5.60 -2.02
N GLU A 151 1.00 5.59 -2.50
CA GLU A 151 -0.09 4.91 -1.83
C GLU A 151 0.03 3.39 -1.92
N GLU A 152 0.31 2.84 -3.10
CA GLU A 152 0.44 1.39 -3.26
C GLU A 152 1.68 0.84 -2.55
N THR A 153 2.78 1.60 -2.52
CA THR A 153 3.95 1.22 -1.72
C THR A 153 3.64 1.28 -0.22
N SER A 154 2.86 2.26 0.23
CA SER A 154 2.43 2.37 1.64
C SER A 154 1.57 1.18 2.07
N LYS A 155 0.59 0.78 1.24
CA LYS A 155 -0.24 -0.41 1.46
C LYS A 155 0.61 -1.69 1.44
N TRP A 156 1.52 -1.82 0.47
CA TRP A 156 2.45 -2.94 0.42
C TRP A 156 3.36 -3.02 1.66
N LEU A 157 3.85 -1.88 2.16
CA LEU A 157 4.66 -1.80 3.38
C LEU A 157 3.89 -2.32 4.60
N ALA A 158 2.58 -2.05 4.70
CA ALA A 158 1.75 -2.56 5.79
C ALA A 158 1.80 -4.09 5.87
N SER A 159 1.68 -4.79 4.74
CA SER A 159 1.84 -6.25 4.68
C SER A 159 3.30 -6.70 4.87
N ARG A 160 4.26 -5.97 4.30
CA ARG A 160 5.69 -6.32 4.32
C ARG A 160 6.33 -6.25 5.71
N LEU A 161 5.88 -5.33 6.55
CA LEU A 161 6.51 -5.05 7.84
C LEU A 161 6.14 -6.06 8.93
N TYR A 162 4.94 -6.63 8.88
CA TYR A 162 4.52 -7.63 9.86
C TYR A 162 4.26 -8.98 9.18
N ALA A 163 3.20 -9.09 8.38
CA ALA A 163 2.72 -10.36 7.82
C ALA A 163 3.79 -11.12 7.03
N TYR A 164 4.59 -10.44 6.21
CA TYR A 164 5.66 -11.10 5.44
C TYR A 164 6.68 -11.85 6.31
N ARG A 165 6.86 -11.45 7.57
CA ARG A 165 7.78 -12.06 8.54
C ARG A 165 7.16 -13.20 9.34
N THR A 166 5.86 -13.43 9.21
CA THR A 166 5.16 -14.53 9.90
C THR A 166 5.08 -15.75 8.98
N PRO A 167 4.79 -16.95 9.52
CA PRO A 167 4.50 -18.12 8.67
C PRO A 167 3.17 -18.00 7.92
N TYR A 168 2.28 -17.10 8.34
CA TYR A 168 0.93 -16.93 7.78
C TYR A 168 0.94 -16.37 6.36
N LEU A 169 1.84 -15.44 6.03
CA LEU A 169 2.05 -15.03 4.63
C LEU A 169 3.05 -16.00 4.00
N GLY A 170 2.61 -17.18 3.58
CA GLY A 170 3.47 -18.24 3.03
C GLY A 170 3.40 -18.38 1.50
N ALA A 171 2.26 -18.01 0.92
CA ALA A 171 1.91 -18.19 -0.47
C ALA A 171 1.46 -16.87 -1.14
N ALA A 172 1.31 -16.91 -2.47
CA ALA A 172 0.79 -15.79 -3.23
C ALA A 172 -0.65 -15.42 -2.87
N ILE A 173 -1.47 -16.41 -2.49
CA ILE A 173 -2.87 -16.18 -2.09
C ILE A 173 -2.93 -15.43 -0.76
N ASP A 174 -2.18 -15.88 0.24
CA ASP A 174 -2.06 -15.23 1.55
C ASP A 174 -1.60 -13.78 1.37
N GLY A 175 -0.61 -13.57 0.51
CA GLY A 175 -0.15 -12.24 0.12
C GLY A 175 -1.28 -11.35 -0.41
N ALA A 176 -2.17 -11.88 -1.26
CA ALA A 176 -3.33 -11.14 -1.77
C ALA A 176 -4.33 -10.78 -0.65
N VAL A 177 -4.55 -11.67 0.32
CA VAL A 177 -5.42 -11.43 1.48
C VAL A 177 -4.81 -10.36 2.41
N PHE A 178 -3.52 -10.46 2.74
CA PHE A 178 -2.84 -9.41 3.53
C PHE A 178 -2.81 -8.07 2.80
N GLY A 179 -2.67 -8.07 1.47
CA GLY A 179 -2.83 -6.87 0.64
C GLY A 179 -4.23 -6.28 0.73
N ALA A 180 -5.27 -7.11 0.67
CA ALA A 180 -6.67 -6.70 0.82
C ALA A 180 -6.90 -5.97 2.15
N PHE A 181 -6.41 -6.54 3.26
CA PHE A 181 -6.54 -5.95 4.59
C PHE A 181 -5.74 -4.65 4.74
N ALA A 182 -4.56 -4.55 4.14
CA ALA A 182 -3.81 -3.29 4.08
C ALA A 182 -4.60 -2.21 3.31
N GLY A 183 -5.19 -2.56 2.16
CA GLY A 183 -6.04 -1.68 1.36
C GLY A 183 -7.28 -1.21 2.12
N LEU A 184 -7.96 -2.10 2.85
CA LEU A 184 -9.12 -1.77 3.68
C LEU A 184 -8.79 -0.80 4.81
N GLY A 185 -7.65 -1.02 5.48
CA GLY A 185 -7.16 -0.11 6.51
C GLY A 185 -6.83 1.27 5.94
N PHE A 186 -6.19 1.30 4.77
CA PHE A 186 -5.88 2.54 4.07
C PHE A 186 -7.16 3.31 3.69
N ALA A 187 -8.11 2.62 3.04
CA ALA A 187 -9.39 3.20 2.62
C ALA A 187 -10.19 3.76 3.80
N THR A 188 -10.10 3.13 4.98
CA THR A 188 -10.77 3.57 6.21
C THR A 188 -10.42 5.01 6.56
N ILE A 189 -9.13 5.30 6.70
CA ILE A 189 -8.69 6.63 7.14
C ILE A 189 -8.70 7.65 6.02
N GLU A 190 -8.52 7.21 4.77
CA GLU A 190 -8.64 8.07 3.61
C GLU A 190 -10.09 8.55 3.45
N ASN A 191 -11.08 7.65 3.48
CA ASN A 191 -12.51 7.99 3.45
C ASN A 191 -12.88 8.98 4.56
N PHE A 192 -12.40 8.68 5.77
CA PHE A 192 -12.58 9.53 6.95
C PHE A 192 -12.02 10.95 6.72
N THR A 193 -10.84 11.06 6.12
CA THR A 193 -10.17 12.34 5.83
C THR A 193 -10.88 13.12 4.74
N TYR A 194 -11.33 12.46 3.67
CA TYR A 194 -12.10 13.09 2.60
C TYR A 194 -13.41 13.70 3.11
N ILE A 195 -14.15 12.97 3.96
CA ILE A 195 -15.40 13.49 4.56
C ILE A 195 -15.10 14.68 5.47
N THR A 196 -14.07 14.57 6.31
CA THR A 196 -13.68 15.65 7.23
C THR A 196 -13.25 16.91 6.46
N ASN A 197 -12.48 16.76 5.38
CA ASN A 197 -12.05 17.88 4.53
C ASN A 197 -13.22 18.50 3.75
N ALA A 198 -14.14 17.68 3.24
CA ALA A 198 -15.35 18.17 2.55
C ALA A 198 -16.22 19.01 3.50
N LEU A 199 -16.36 18.56 4.75
CA LEU A 199 -17.09 19.28 5.79
C LEU A 199 -16.39 20.56 6.24
N PHE A 200 -15.07 20.54 6.37
CA PHE A 200 -14.29 21.75 6.68
C PHE A 200 -14.42 22.81 5.58
N THR A 201 -14.31 22.39 4.32
CA THR A 201 -14.44 23.27 3.15
C THR A 201 -15.86 23.83 3.03
N ALA A 202 -16.87 23.04 3.40
CA ALA A 202 -18.26 23.48 3.42
C ALA A 202 -18.53 24.62 4.44
N GLY A 203 -17.68 24.79 5.47
CA GLY A 203 -17.79 25.89 6.42
C GLY A 203 -19.06 25.84 7.28
N ARG A 204 -19.62 27.02 7.60
CA ARG A 204 -20.80 27.17 8.48
C ARG A 204 -22.14 26.99 7.76
N LEU A 205 -22.26 25.96 6.93
CA LEU A 205 -23.54 25.65 6.29
C LEU A 205 -24.54 25.06 7.31
N PRO A 206 -25.86 25.16 7.04
CA PRO A 206 -26.87 24.48 7.84
C PRO A 206 -26.60 22.98 7.94
N MET A 207 -26.93 22.37 9.08
CA MET A 207 -26.67 20.95 9.34
C MET A 207 -27.26 20.01 8.29
N SER A 208 -28.41 20.34 7.69
CA SER A 208 -29.02 19.57 6.60
C SER A 208 -28.13 19.52 5.34
N ARG A 209 -27.44 20.62 5.02
CA ARG A 209 -26.51 20.70 3.89
C ARG A 209 -25.21 19.95 4.20
N LEU A 210 -24.67 20.13 5.41
CA LEU A 210 -23.49 19.39 5.87
C LEU A 210 -23.73 17.88 5.87
N ALA A 211 -24.89 17.44 6.37
CA ALA A 211 -25.30 16.04 6.32
C ALA A 211 -25.39 15.52 4.88
N SER A 212 -25.98 16.30 3.95
CA SER A 212 -26.04 15.89 2.54
C SER A 212 -24.66 15.75 1.90
N ILE A 213 -23.71 16.64 2.23
CA ILE A 213 -22.33 16.58 1.74
C ILE A 213 -21.63 15.35 2.31
N ALA A 214 -21.72 15.12 3.62
CA ALA A 214 -21.11 13.96 4.26
C ALA A 214 -21.68 12.64 3.71
N VAL A 215 -23.00 12.53 3.57
CA VAL A 215 -23.65 11.33 3.02
C VAL A 215 -23.27 11.12 1.55
N GLY A 216 -23.27 12.19 0.74
CA GLY A 216 -22.87 12.12 -0.66
C GLY A 216 -21.40 11.67 -0.83
N THR A 217 -20.49 12.29 -0.08
CA THR A 217 -19.07 11.93 -0.06
C THR A 217 -18.88 10.50 0.44
N ALA A 218 -19.53 10.09 1.53
CA ALA A 218 -19.43 8.73 2.06
C ALA A 218 -19.96 7.69 1.07
N ALA A 219 -21.07 7.97 0.39
CA ALA A 219 -21.63 7.10 -0.64
C ALA A 219 -20.65 6.94 -1.82
N GLN A 220 -20.13 8.05 -2.35
CA GLN A 220 -19.15 8.02 -3.43
C GLN A 220 -17.89 7.25 -3.02
N ARG A 221 -17.34 7.54 -1.84
CA ARG A 221 -16.13 6.90 -1.30
C ARG A 221 -16.33 5.41 -0.98
N SER A 222 -17.56 4.98 -0.67
CA SER A 222 -17.88 3.55 -0.50
C SER A 222 -17.72 2.76 -1.79
N PHE A 223 -17.86 3.40 -2.96
CA PHE A 223 -17.55 2.79 -4.26
C PHE A 223 -16.07 2.86 -4.63
N VAL A 224 -15.27 3.70 -3.98
CA VAL A 224 -13.80 3.73 -4.14
C VAL A 224 -13.13 2.63 -3.29
N GLY A 225 -13.75 2.28 -2.16
CA GLY A 225 -13.29 1.26 -1.21
C GLY A 225 -12.86 -0.08 -1.85
N PRO A 226 -13.70 -0.72 -2.70
CA PRO A 226 -13.35 -1.96 -3.38
C PRO A 226 -12.07 -1.89 -4.21
N GLY A 227 -11.82 -0.78 -4.91
CA GLY A 227 -10.58 -0.54 -5.66
C GLY A 227 -9.34 -0.68 -4.78
N HIS A 228 -9.30 -0.04 -3.60
CA HIS A 228 -8.17 -0.18 -2.67
C HIS A 228 -7.89 -1.63 -2.27
N VAL A 229 -8.94 -2.44 -2.11
CA VAL A 229 -8.80 -3.87 -1.81
C VAL A 229 -8.14 -4.58 -2.97
N ILE A 230 -8.69 -4.41 -4.18
CA ILE A 230 -8.25 -5.12 -5.38
C ILE A 230 -6.81 -4.76 -5.74
N TYR A 231 -6.48 -3.46 -5.77
CA TYR A 231 -5.16 -2.98 -6.19
C TYR A 231 -4.07 -3.43 -5.20
N ALA A 232 -4.34 -3.28 -3.89
CA ALA A 232 -3.43 -3.75 -2.86
C ALA A 232 -3.30 -5.28 -2.85
N SER A 233 -4.36 -6.03 -3.18
CA SER A 233 -4.29 -7.47 -3.36
C SER A 233 -3.39 -7.89 -4.53
N PHE A 234 -3.31 -7.11 -5.63
CA PHE A 234 -2.31 -7.38 -6.68
C PHE A 234 -0.89 -7.23 -6.15
N ALA A 235 -0.56 -6.11 -5.49
CA ALA A 235 0.76 -5.91 -4.90
C ALA A 235 1.09 -6.99 -3.85
N GLY A 236 0.11 -7.33 -3.02
CA GLY A 236 0.19 -8.40 -2.02
C GLY A 236 0.41 -9.78 -2.62
N TYR A 237 -0.29 -10.13 -3.70
CA TYR A 237 -0.12 -11.41 -4.41
C TYR A 237 1.33 -11.62 -4.84
N TYR A 238 1.93 -10.61 -5.45
CA TYR A 238 3.32 -10.66 -5.89
C TYR A 238 4.30 -10.61 -4.70
N LEU A 239 3.95 -9.98 -3.59
CA LEU A 239 4.74 -10.07 -2.35
C LEU A 239 4.79 -11.50 -1.81
N GLY A 240 3.65 -12.20 -1.79
CA GLY A 240 3.58 -13.62 -1.41
C GLY A 240 4.36 -14.51 -2.39
N LEU A 241 4.22 -14.28 -3.70
CA LEU A 241 4.98 -14.99 -4.72
C LEU A 241 6.49 -14.78 -4.56
N ALA A 242 6.94 -13.55 -4.26
CA ALA A 242 8.34 -13.24 -4.02
C ALA A 242 8.92 -13.99 -2.81
N LYS A 243 8.11 -14.25 -1.78
CA LYS A 243 8.58 -14.99 -0.59
C LYS A 243 9.08 -16.39 -0.95
N GLY A 244 8.33 -17.09 -1.81
CA GLY A 244 8.69 -18.41 -2.34
C GLY A 244 9.74 -18.40 -3.45
N ASN A 245 10.15 -17.22 -3.95
CA ASN A 245 11.10 -17.08 -5.07
C ASN A 245 12.28 -16.17 -4.68
N PRO A 246 13.17 -16.59 -3.77
CA PRO A 246 14.21 -15.74 -3.16
C PRO A 246 15.12 -15.02 -4.15
N GLU A 247 15.56 -15.74 -5.18
CA GLU A 247 16.48 -15.25 -6.21
C GLU A 247 15.88 -14.12 -7.06
N ASN A 248 14.55 -14.14 -7.24
CA ASN A 248 13.82 -13.19 -8.08
C ASN A 248 12.94 -12.22 -7.26
N ARG A 249 13.18 -12.10 -5.95
CA ARG A 249 12.35 -11.30 -5.03
C ARG A 249 12.11 -9.87 -5.51
N GLY A 250 13.19 -9.17 -5.87
CA GLY A 250 13.14 -7.77 -6.29
C GLY A 250 12.24 -7.54 -7.51
N PRO A 251 12.54 -8.16 -8.66
CA PRO A 251 11.73 -8.03 -9.87
C PRO A 251 10.26 -8.41 -9.69
N ILE A 252 9.97 -9.45 -8.91
CA ILE A 252 8.59 -9.88 -8.63
C ILE A 252 7.83 -8.80 -7.84
N VAL A 253 8.44 -8.24 -6.80
CA VAL A 253 7.84 -7.14 -6.01
C VAL A 253 7.62 -5.91 -6.87
N VAL A 254 8.62 -5.50 -7.66
CA VAL A 254 8.51 -4.34 -8.57
C VAL A 254 7.36 -4.54 -9.56
N LYS A 255 7.23 -5.73 -10.15
CA LYS A 255 6.12 -6.06 -11.05
C LYS A 255 4.76 -5.91 -10.36
N GLY A 256 4.62 -6.40 -9.11
CA GLY A 256 3.38 -6.28 -8.35
C GLY A 256 2.99 -4.84 -8.07
N LEU A 257 3.96 -4.03 -7.62
CA LEU A 257 3.76 -2.61 -7.37
C LEU A 257 3.42 -1.86 -8.66
N LEU A 258 4.15 -2.07 -9.75
CA LEU A 258 3.86 -1.42 -11.04
C LEU A 258 2.43 -1.75 -11.52
N ILE A 259 1.99 -3.00 -11.39
CA ILE A 259 0.62 -3.36 -11.75
C ILE A 259 -0.39 -2.61 -10.87
N ALA A 260 -0.22 -2.62 -9.55
CA ALA A 260 -1.13 -1.93 -8.64
C ALA A 260 -1.16 -0.40 -8.89
N VAL A 261 0.01 0.21 -9.08
CA VAL A 261 0.18 1.63 -9.39
C VAL A 261 -0.52 2.01 -10.69
N LEU A 262 -0.32 1.23 -11.76
CA LEU A 262 -0.93 1.52 -13.05
C LEU A 262 -2.44 1.40 -12.97
N ILE A 263 -2.98 0.39 -12.30
CA ILE A 263 -4.42 0.23 -12.12
C ILE A 263 -4.98 1.40 -11.31
N HIS A 264 -4.34 1.76 -10.20
CA HIS A 264 -4.80 2.84 -9.34
C HIS A 264 -4.74 4.21 -10.05
N ALA A 265 -3.59 4.57 -10.62
CA ALA A 265 -3.42 5.86 -11.29
C ALA A 265 -4.31 5.99 -12.54
N THR A 266 -4.59 4.88 -13.24
CA THR A 266 -5.57 4.87 -14.33
C THR A 266 -6.97 5.15 -13.82
N TYR A 267 -7.38 4.52 -12.71
CA TYR A 267 -8.68 4.79 -12.08
C TYR A 267 -8.82 6.28 -11.74
N ASP A 268 -7.83 6.86 -11.07
CA ASP A 268 -7.84 8.27 -10.67
C ASP A 268 -7.93 9.21 -11.88
N ALA A 269 -7.14 8.94 -12.93
CA ALA A 269 -7.19 9.72 -14.15
C ALA A 269 -8.57 9.63 -14.84
N LEU A 270 -9.14 8.44 -14.94
CA LEU A 270 -10.44 8.23 -15.59
C LEU A 270 -11.58 8.91 -14.81
N VAL A 271 -11.62 8.74 -13.48
CA VAL A 271 -12.63 9.39 -12.63
C VAL A 271 -12.48 10.91 -12.65
N THR A 272 -11.27 11.44 -12.79
CA THR A 272 -11.01 12.88 -12.84
C THR A 272 -11.45 13.52 -14.16
N TYR A 273 -11.23 12.85 -15.30
CA TYR A 273 -11.44 13.47 -16.63
C TYR A 273 -12.71 13.04 -17.35
N LEU A 274 -13.28 11.89 -17.01
CA LEU A 274 -14.54 11.45 -17.59
C LEU A 274 -15.72 12.07 -16.80
N PRO A 275 -16.80 12.49 -17.47
CA PRO A 275 -17.99 13.04 -16.82
C PRO A 275 -18.84 11.93 -16.18
N LEU A 276 -18.27 11.20 -15.23
CA LEU A 276 -18.90 10.08 -14.54
C LEU A 276 -19.69 10.59 -13.33
N SER A 277 -21.01 10.42 -13.34
CA SER A 277 -21.88 10.76 -12.22
C SER A 277 -23.02 9.75 -12.04
N GLY A 278 -23.51 9.59 -10.81
CA GLY A 278 -24.66 8.75 -10.50
C GLY A 278 -24.48 7.31 -11.00
N VAL A 279 -25.44 6.84 -11.81
CA VAL A 279 -25.42 5.47 -12.38
C VAL A 279 -24.19 5.23 -13.26
N ALA A 280 -23.72 6.22 -14.02
CA ALA A 280 -22.55 6.06 -14.88
C ALA A 280 -21.27 5.84 -14.07
N PHE A 281 -21.13 6.53 -12.93
CA PHE A 281 -20.01 6.32 -12.02
C PHE A 281 -20.05 4.92 -11.39
N ILE A 282 -21.22 4.48 -10.92
CA ILE A 282 -21.39 3.13 -10.34
C ILE A 282 -21.08 2.06 -11.40
N ALA A 283 -21.60 2.20 -12.62
CA ALA A 283 -21.32 1.27 -13.71
C ALA A 283 -19.83 1.22 -14.05
N PHE A 284 -19.16 2.38 -14.11
CA PHE A 284 -17.72 2.45 -14.31
C PHE A 284 -16.96 1.69 -13.23
N VAL A 285 -17.25 1.95 -11.93
CA VAL A 285 -16.60 1.26 -10.81
C VAL A 285 -16.80 -0.26 -10.92
N VAL A 286 -18.04 -0.72 -11.11
CA VAL A 286 -18.36 -2.15 -11.21
C VAL A 286 -17.61 -2.82 -12.36
N VAL A 287 -17.54 -2.17 -13.52
CA VAL A 287 -16.84 -2.71 -14.70
C VAL A 287 -15.33 -2.69 -14.48
N TYR A 288 -14.78 -1.58 -14.00
CA TYR A 288 -13.34 -1.40 -13.81
C TYR A 288 -12.80 -2.34 -12.74
N ASP A 289 -13.36 -2.26 -11.52
CA ASP A 289 -12.96 -3.11 -10.40
C ASP A 289 -13.30 -4.58 -10.67
N GLY A 290 -14.46 -4.85 -11.26
CA GLY A 290 -14.87 -6.21 -11.64
C GLY A 290 -13.92 -6.86 -12.64
N PHE A 291 -13.43 -6.10 -13.62
CA PHE A 291 -12.43 -6.58 -14.57
C PHE A 291 -11.11 -6.96 -13.88
N PHE A 292 -10.56 -6.08 -13.04
CA PHE A 292 -9.30 -6.37 -12.34
C PHE A 292 -9.46 -7.45 -11.27
N LEU A 293 -10.59 -7.50 -10.58
CA LEU A 293 -10.94 -8.58 -9.66
C LEU A 293 -11.00 -9.92 -10.40
N ALA A 294 -11.59 -9.98 -11.60
CA ALA A 294 -11.62 -11.20 -12.41
C ALA A 294 -10.21 -11.63 -12.84
N LEU A 295 -9.33 -10.71 -13.20
CA LEU A 295 -7.93 -11.00 -13.51
C LEU A 295 -7.17 -11.54 -12.29
N LEU A 296 -7.36 -10.94 -11.12
CA LEU A 296 -6.77 -11.40 -9.86
C LEU A 296 -7.29 -12.80 -9.50
N TYR A 297 -8.61 -13.00 -9.58
CA TYR A 297 -9.24 -14.28 -9.31
C TYR A 297 -8.70 -15.38 -10.23
N ARG A 298 -8.53 -15.10 -11.53
CA ARG A 298 -7.90 -16.05 -12.47
C ARG A 298 -6.49 -16.45 -12.04
N LYS A 299 -5.67 -15.51 -11.55
CA LYS A 299 -4.33 -15.80 -11.02
C LYS A 299 -4.37 -16.67 -9.76
N ILE A 300 -5.28 -16.37 -8.84
CA ILE A 300 -5.50 -17.14 -7.61
C ILE A 300 -5.99 -18.55 -7.94
N ALA A 301 -6.96 -18.69 -8.85
CA ALA A 301 -7.50 -19.97 -9.30
C ALA A 301 -6.42 -20.83 -9.97
N ALA A 302 -5.59 -20.24 -10.84
CA ALA A 302 -4.47 -20.94 -11.46
C ALA A 302 -3.46 -21.44 -10.41
N TYR A 303 -3.16 -20.64 -9.39
CA TYR A 303 -2.32 -21.05 -8.27
C TYR A 303 -2.96 -22.21 -7.49
N ARG A 304 -4.24 -22.10 -7.10
CA ARG A 304 -4.96 -23.16 -6.35
C ARG A 304 -4.99 -24.48 -7.11
N HIS A 305 -5.23 -24.43 -8.42
CA HIS A 305 -5.24 -25.63 -9.27
C HIS A 305 -3.87 -26.33 -9.25
N LYS A 306 -2.79 -25.58 -9.45
CA LYS A 306 -1.43 -26.13 -9.45
C LYS A 306 -1.00 -26.64 -8.07
N TYR A 307 -1.44 -25.97 -7.00
CA TYR A 307 -1.21 -26.44 -5.64
C TYR A 307 -1.91 -27.78 -5.38
N ARG A 308 -3.20 -27.90 -5.74
CA ARG A 308 -3.93 -29.18 -5.61
C ARG A 308 -3.29 -30.30 -6.42
N GLU A 309 -2.93 -30.06 -7.69
CA GLU A 309 -2.22 -31.04 -8.52
C GLU A 309 -0.91 -31.54 -7.88
N ALA A 310 -0.20 -30.69 -7.15
CA ALA A 310 1.04 -31.05 -6.48
C ALA A 310 0.83 -31.83 -5.18
N THR A 311 -0.23 -31.51 -4.42
CA THR A 311 -0.53 -32.16 -3.13
C THR A 311 -1.32 -33.47 -3.28
N GLU A 312 -2.10 -33.63 -4.34
CA GLU A 312 -2.93 -34.82 -4.60
C GLU A 312 -2.20 -35.91 -5.42
N ARG A 313 -0.98 -35.66 -5.92
CA ARG A 313 -0.18 -36.69 -6.59
C ARG A 313 0.35 -37.70 -5.56
N PRO A 314 0.01 -39.00 -5.66
CA PRO A 314 0.64 -40.03 -4.85
C PRO A 314 2.14 -40.01 -5.16
N GLU A 315 2.98 -40.13 -4.12
CA GLU A 315 4.42 -40.33 -4.27
C GLU A 315 4.68 -41.35 -5.38
N ARG A 316 5.26 -40.92 -6.49
CA ARG A 316 5.77 -41.86 -7.48
C ARG A 316 6.89 -42.61 -6.79
N THR A 317 6.63 -43.87 -6.46
CA THR A 317 7.64 -44.83 -6.03
C THR A 317 8.78 -44.76 -7.05
N PRO A 318 10.03 -44.52 -6.63
CA PRO A 318 11.14 -44.52 -7.56
C PRO A 318 11.25 -45.94 -8.16
N SER A 319 11.06 -46.04 -9.47
CA SER A 319 11.31 -47.24 -10.28
C SER A 319 12.80 -47.39 -10.56
#